data_AF-A0A920L2S1-F1
#
_entry.id   AF-A0A920L2S1-F1
#
_cell.length_a   1.000
_cell.length_b   1.000
_cell.length_c   1.000
_cell.angle_alpha   90.00
_cell.angle_beta   90.00
_cell.angle_gamma   90.00
#
_symmetry.space_group_name_H-M   'P 1'
#
loop_
_entity.id
_entity.type
_entity.pdbx_description
1 polymer ?
#
loop_
_entity_poly.entity_id
_entity_poly.type
_entity_poly.pdbx_seq_one_letter_code
_entity_poly.pdbx_strand_id
1 'polypeptide(L)'
;MLRAEELGIQPEELIEQTYEQHLEIFKKYNISHDNYHTTHSEENRMLSEKIFNSLQERGLIEIKKLINFLILQEKCFYLIDM
;
A
#
# COMPACT_ATOMS: atom_id res chain seq x y z
N MET A 1 2.71 -6.89 0.11
CA MET A 1 2.81 -7.94 1.14
C MET A 1 3.22 -9.29 0.57
N LEU A 2 2.75 -9.72 -0.61
CA LEU A 2 3.19 -10.98 -1.24
C LEU A 2 4.71 -11.18 -1.27
N ARG A 3 5.46 -10.12 -1.64
CA ARG A 3 6.93 -10.15 -1.59
C ARG A 3 7.50 -10.34 -0.18
N ALA A 4 6.85 -9.80 0.86
CA ALA A 4 7.27 -10.02 2.25
C ALA A 4 6.97 -11.47 2.67
N GLU A 5 5.83 -12.02 2.24
CA GLU A 5 5.51 -13.44 2.44
C GLU A 5 6.52 -14.36 1.75
N GLU A 6 6.90 -14.09 0.50
CA GLU A 6 7.93 -14.83 -0.24
C GLU A 6 9.30 -14.77 0.46
N LEU A 7 9.62 -13.64 1.08
CA LEU A 7 10.86 -13.42 1.83
C LEU A 7 10.77 -13.94 3.27
N GLY A 8 9.60 -14.37 3.73
CA GLY A 8 9.38 -14.86 5.10
C GLY A 8 9.55 -13.78 6.19
N ILE A 9 9.38 -12.51 5.84
CA ILE A 9 9.52 -11.36 6.75
C ILE A 9 8.18 -10.64 6.92
N GLN A 10 8.07 -9.80 7.96
CA GLN A 10 6.87 -8.98 8.10
C GLN A 10 6.81 -7.91 6.99
N PRO A 11 5.61 -7.57 6.50
CA PRO A 11 5.44 -6.49 5.54
C PRO A 11 6.04 -5.15 5.98
N GLU A 12 5.92 -4.83 7.26
CA GLU A 12 6.44 -3.62 7.88
C GLU A 12 7.97 -3.60 7.81
N GLU A 13 8.62 -4.75 8.06
CA GLU A 13 10.08 -4.90 7.94
C GLU A 13 10.54 -4.69 6.49
N LEU A 14 9.78 -5.20 5.50
CA LEU A 14 10.10 -4.97 4.09
C LEU A 14 9.97 -3.48 3.71
N ILE A 15 8.96 -2.79 4.24
CA ILE A 15 8.75 -1.36 4.01
C ILE A 15 9.89 -0.55 4.59
N GLU A 16 10.29 -0.84 5.84
CA GLU A 16 11.39 -0.16 6.52
C GLU A 16 12.73 -0.35 5.78
N GLN A 17 13.04 -1.58 5.37
CA GLN A 17 14.24 -1.87 4.58
C GLN A 17 14.25 -1.11 3.25
N THR A 18 13.12 -1.08 2.55
CA THR A 18 12.99 -0.37 1.26
C THR A 18 13.13 1.14 1.46
N TYR A 19 12.58 1.66 2.56
CA TYR A 19 12.67 3.08 2.90
C TYR A 19 14.12 3.51 3.16
N GLU A 20 14.87 2.76 3.96
CA GLU A 20 16.30 3.03 4.20
C GLU A 20 17.13 2.96 2.92
N GLN A 21 16.89 1.95 2.06
CA GLN A 21 17.55 1.86 0.76
C GLN A 21 17.33 3.10 -0.11
N HIS A 22 16.10 3.62 -0.14
CA HIS A 22 15.81 4.86 -0.85
C HIS A 22 16.53 6.06 -0.25
N LEU A 23 16.59 6.18 1.08
CA LEU A 23 17.32 7.27 1.75
C LEU A 23 18.82 7.25 1.42
N GLU A 24 19.45 6.07 1.39
CA GLU A 24 20.85 5.92 0.99
C GLU A 24 21.07 6.37 -0.45
N ILE A 25 20.16 6.00 -1.35
CA ILE A 25 20.19 6.43 -2.75
C ILE A 25 20.06 7.96 -2.84
N PHE A 26 19.12 8.57 -2.15
CA PHE A 26 18.96 10.03 -2.18
C PHE A 26 20.21 10.75 -1.69
N LYS A 27 20.81 10.28 -0.59
CA LYS A 27 22.08 10.80 -0.09
C LYS A 27 23.19 10.68 -1.13
N LYS A 28 23.30 9.52 -1.79
CA LYS A 28 24.31 9.25 -2.83
C LYS A 28 24.20 10.20 -4.04
N TYR A 29 22.98 10.62 -4.38
CA TYR A 29 22.72 11.51 -5.52
C TYR A 29 22.49 12.96 -5.10
N ASN A 30 22.82 13.34 -3.86
CA ASN A 30 22.61 14.68 -3.30
C ASN A 30 21.15 15.18 -3.45
N ILE A 31 20.18 14.27 -3.38
CA ILE A 31 18.77 14.59 -3.38
C ILE A 31 18.36 14.86 -1.92
N SER A 32 17.79 16.03 -1.67
CA SER A 32 17.31 16.45 -0.35
C SER A 32 15.84 16.82 -0.44
N HIS A 33 15.00 15.99 0.16
CA HIS A 33 13.57 16.25 0.28
C HIS A 33 13.30 16.94 1.61
N ASP A 34 12.44 17.97 1.60
CA ASP A 34 11.94 18.59 2.84
C ASP A 34 11.05 17.62 3.64
N ASN A 35 10.32 16.75 2.93
CA ASN A 35 9.55 15.66 3.52
C ASN A 35 9.58 14.43 2.61
N TYR A 36 10.13 13.33 3.12
CA TYR A 36 10.04 12.01 2.53
C TYR A 36 9.40 11.11 3.59
N HIS A 37 8.16 10.68 3.36
CA HIS A 37 7.33 9.99 4.35
C HIS A 37 6.71 8.72 3.78
N THR A 38 5.99 7.99 4.62
CA THR A 38 5.36 6.72 4.27
C THR A 38 3.84 6.82 4.15
N THR A 39 3.26 6.04 3.23
CA THR A 39 1.82 5.81 3.16
C THR A 39 1.30 4.92 4.28
N HIS A 40 2.20 4.17 4.94
CA HIS A 40 1.91 3.43 6.17
C HIS A 40 2.11 4.35 7.39
N SER A 41 1.32 5.43 7.45
CA SER A 41 1.32 6.40 8.54
C SER A 41 -0.10 6.66 9.04
N GLU A 42 -0.22 7.02 10.32
CA GLU A 42 -1.50 7.35 10.94
C GLU A 42 -2.17 8.56 10.26
N GLU A 43 -1.37 9.55 9.85
CA GLU A 43 -1.85 10.73 9.13
C GLU A 43 -2.48 10.35 7.79
N ASN A 44 -1.81 9.49 7.02
CA ASN A 44 -2.33 9.02 5.75
C ASN A 44 -3.59 8.17 5.94
N ARG A 45 -3.64 7.32 6.98
CA ARG A 45 -4.83 6.54 7.33
C ARG A 45 -6.03 7.45 7.59
N MET A 46 -5.89 8.44 8.49
CA MET A 46 -6.94 9.39 8.82
C MET A 46 -7.42 10.18 7.59
N LEU A 47 -6.49 10.66 6.76
CA LEU A 47 -6.83 11.43 5.57
C LEU A 47 -7.54 10.59 4.51
N SER A 48 -7.06 9.36 4.28
CA SER A 48 -7.66 8.43 3.33
C SER A 48 -9.07 8.02 3.75
N GLU A 49 -9.25 7.67 5.04
CA GLU A 49 -10.56 7.36 5.61
C GLU A 49 -11.52 8.56 5.49
N LYS A 50 -11.05 9.77 5.80
CA LYS A 50 -11.86 10.98 5.66
C LYS A 50 -12.35 11.20 4.23
N ILE A 51 -11.46 11.04 3.24
CA ILE A 51 -11.82 11.19 1.83
C ILE A 51 -12.85 10.12 1.42
N PHE A 52 -12.58 8.85 1.76
CA PHE A 52 -13.49 7.75 1.46
C PHE A 52 -14.89 7.96 2.07
N ASN A 53 -14.95 8.29 3.35
CA ASN A 53 -16.20 8.54 4.06
C ASN A 53 -16.97 9.73 3.44
N SER A 54 -16.26 10.80 3.07
CA SER A 54 -16.89 11.95 2.39
C SER A 54 -17.51 11.59 1.03
N LEU A 55 -16.88 10.67 0.28
CA LEU A 55 -17.43 10.18 -0.99
C LEU A 55 -18.63 9.25 -0.75
N GLN A 56 -18.55 8.40 0.27
CA GLN A 56 -19.64 7.50 0.66
C GLN A 56 -20.89 8.28 1.09
N GLU A 57 -20.73 9.29 1.96
CA GLU A 57 -21.83 10.14 2.43
C GLU A 57 -22.54 10.89 1.29
N ARG A 58 -21.81 11.24 0.23
CA ARG A 58 -22.35 11.88 -0.97
C ARG A 58 -22.96 10.91 -1.98
N GLY A 59 -22.94 9.60 -1.70
CA GLY A 59 -23.43 8.59 -2.63
C GLY A 59 -22.59 8.45 -3.90
N LEU A 60 -21.31 8.86 -3.86
CA LEU A 60 -20.41 8.86 -5.02
C LEU A 60 -19.60 7.56 -5.16
N ILE A 61 -19.92 6.53 -4.36
CA ILE A 61 -19.27 5.22 -4.41
C ILE A 61 -20.27 4.21 -4.97
N GLU A 62 -19.95 3.65 -6.13
CA GLU A 62 -20.69 2.53 -6.71
C GLU A 62 -20.14 1.20 -6.19
N ILE A 63 -21.02 0.32 -5.70
CA ILE A 63 -20.66 -1.04 -5.30
C ILE A 63 -20.95 -1.98 -6.47
N LYS A 64 -19.92 -2.70 -6.94
CA LYS A 64 -20.03 -3.67 -8.03
C LYS A 64 -19.56 -5.04 -7.54
N LYS A 65 -20.28 -6.10 -7.94
CA LYS A 65 -19.88 -7.48 -7.65
C LYS A 65 -18.82 -7.92 -8.67
N LEU A 66 -17.65 -8.33 -8.19
CA LEU A 66 -16.60 -8.94 -9.00
C LEU A 66 -16.74 -10.48 -8.95
N ILE A 67 -16.56 -11.15 -10.09
CA ILE A 67 -16.69 -12.61 -10.23
C ILE A 67 -15.33 -13.30 -10.46
N ASN A 68 -14.26 -12.55 -10.72
CA ASN A 68 -12.94 -13.13 -11.00
C ASN A 68 -12.17 -13.37 -9.69
N PHE A 69 -12.03 -14.63 -9.30
CA PHE A 69 -11.12 -15.07 -8.23
C PHE A 69 -10.30 -16.28 -8.67
N LEU A 70 -9.06 -16.35 -8.20
CA LEU A 70 -8.20 -17.53 -8.32
C LEU A 70 -7.92 -18.07 -6.92
N ILE A 71 -8.02 -19.39 -6.76
CA ILE A 71 -7.61 -20.08 -5.53
C ILE A 71 -6.23 -20.68 -5.77
N LEU A 72 -5.23 -20.19 -5.05
CA LEU A 72 -3.89 -20.76 -5.03
C LEU A 72 -3.56 -21.14 -3.58
N GLN A 73 -3.24 -22.42 -3.36
CA GLN A 73 -2.73 -22.93 -2.08
C GLN A 73 -3.54 -22.44 -0.87
N GLU A 74 -4.87 -22.67 -0.90
CA GLU A 74 -5.82 -22.29 0.17
C GLU A 74 -6.00 -20.78 0.42
N LYS A 75 -5.30 -19.90 -0.30
CA LYS A 75 -5.55 -18.45 -0.31
C LYS A 75 -6.40 -18.04 -1.52
N CYS A 76 -7.40 -17.20 -1.26
CA CYS A 76 -8.25 -16.59 -2.29
C CYS A 76 -7.68 -15.22 -2.69
N PHE A 77 -7.31 -15.07 -3.96
CA PHE A 77 -6.85 -13.79 -4.51
C PHE A 77 -7.85 -13.25 -5.54
N TYR A 78 -8.05 -11.93 -5.51
CA TYR A 78 -8.69 -11.22 -6.61
C TYR A 78 -7.60 -10.87 -7.63
N LEU A 79 -7.76 -11.35 -8.87
CA LEU A 79 -6.89 -10.96 -9.97
C LEU A 79 -7.28 -9.53 -10.37
N ILE A 80 -6.40 -8.58 -10.06
CA ILE A 80 -6.45 -7.23 -10.62
C ILE A 80 -5.63 -7.34 -11.90
N ASP A 81 -6.26 -7.08 -13.05
CA ASP A 81 -5.73 -7.13 -14.43
C ASP A 81 -5.92 -8.44 -15.25
N MET A 82 -7.18 -8.88 -15.43
CA MET A 82 -7.61 -9.62 -16.64
C MET A 82 -8.92 -9.07 -17.20
#